data_AF-A0A1Q3N995-F1
#
_entry.id   AF-A0A1Q3N995-F1
#
_cell.length_a   1.000
_cell.length_b   1.000
_cell.length_c   1.000
_cell.angle_alpha   90.00
_cell.angle_beta   90.00
_cell.angle_gamma   90.00
#
_symmetry.space_group_name_H-M   'P 1'
#
loop_
_entity.id
_entity.type
_entity.pdbx_description
1 polymer ?
#
loop_
_entity_poly.entity_id
_entity_poly.type
_entity_poly.pdbx_seq_one_letter_code
_entity_poly.pdbx_strand_id
1 'polypeptide(L)'
;MSEYAPKYTFKEGIRLRLLYVLYSMPVILFLWGIFGITKISYWLECSSYGRQVFFYGEFVGMYIFFGCVSLFFWIKNDYPVIKLKQYPLPHKKVLRKIKYKYGWRAVMPVVIKLIICISFFIISIWGYFQATI
;
A
#
# COMPACT_ATOMS: atom_id res chain seq x y z
N MET A 1 4.19 10.30 -32.74
CA MET A 1 4.02 10.25 -31.26
C MET A 1 5.31 9.74 -30.63
N SER A 2 5.79 10.35 -29.54
CA SER A 2 7.02 9.88 -28.89
C SER A 2 6.82 8.47 -28.31
N GLU A 3 7.77 7.58 -28.56
CA GLU A 3 7.72 6.18 -28.08
C GLU A 3 7.81 6.04 -26.54
N TYR A 4 8.24 7.12 -25.88
CA TYR A 4 8.46 7.20 -24.44
C TYR A 4 7.47 8.16 -23.77
N ALA A 5 7.12 7.85 -22.53
CA ALA A 5 6.30 8.71 -21.68
C ALA A 5 7.07 9.96 -21.21
N PRO A 6 6.38 11.09 -20.97
CA PRO A 6 7.02 12.33 -20.52
C PRO A 6 7.68 12.13 -19.14
N LYS A 7 8.92 12.62 -18.98
CA LYS A 7 9.68 12.45 -17.74
C LYS A 7 9.48 13.64 -16.80
N TYR A 8 9.42 13.40 -15.50
CA TYR A 8 9.54 14.47 -14.52
C TYR A 8 10.91 15.16 -14.61
N THR A 9 10.92 16.48 -14.41
CA THR A 9 12.16 17.24 -14.23
C THR A 9 12.83 16.88 -12.91
N PHE A 10 14.13 17.18 -12.77
CA PHE A 10 14.89 16.86 -11.56
C PHE A 10 14.27 17.47 -10.30
N LYS A 11 13.84 18.74 -10.38
CA LYS A 11 13.17 19.47 -9.29
C LYS A 11 11.83 18.81 -8.89
N GLU A 12 11.00 18.45 -9.88
CA GLU A 12 9.74 17.74 -9.63
C GLU A 12 9.99 16.36 -9.00
N GLY A 13 11.02 15.64 -9.44
CA GLY A 13 11.39 14.33 -8.91
C GLY A 13 11.91 14.37 -7.47
N ILE A 14 12.59 15.44 -7.06
CA ILE A 14 12.98 15.66 -5.64
C ILE A 14 11.73 15.93 -4.80
N ARG A 15 10.84 16.83 -5.25
CA ARG A 15 9.61 17.16 -4.53
C ARG A 15 8.73 15.91 -4.30
N LEU A 16 8.58 15.07 -5.32
CA LEU A 16 7.85 13.81 -5.20
C LEU A 16 8.49 12.86 -4.19
N ARG A 17 9.83 12.71 -4.20
CA ARG A 17 10.53 11.87 -3.23
C ARG A 17 10.37 12.36 -1.80
N LEU A 18 10.48 13.67 -1.57
CA LEU A 18 10.24 14.27 -0.26
C LEU A 18 8.81 14.02 0.24
N LEU A 19 7.82 14.15 -0.65
CA LEU A 19 6.43 13.84 -0.31
C LEU A 19 6.25 12.35 0.07
N TYR A 20 6.89 11.43 -0.65
CA TYR A 20 6.85 10.01 -0.29
C TYR A 20 7.51 9.71 1.06
N VAL A 21 8.66 10.33 1.35
CA VAL A 21 9.34 10.20 2.65
C VAL A 21 8.45 10.72 3.77
N LEU A 22 7.87 11.91 3.60
CA LEU A 22 6.97 12.51 4.58
C LEU A 22 5.71 11.66 4.79
N TYR A 23 5.15 11.09 3.71
CA TYR A 23 4.00 10.19 3.79
C TYR A 23 4.35 8.86 4.47
N SER A 24 5.61 8.41 4.42
CA SER A 24 6.06 7.18 5.08
C SER A 24 6.37 7.37 6.57
N MET A 25 6.60 8.60 7.05
CA MET A 25 6.93 8.88 8.45
C MET A 25 5.88 8.37 9.45
N PRO A 26 4.56 8.56 9.25
CA PRO A 26 3.54 8.01 10.15
C PRO A 26 3.62 6.49 10.27
N VAL A 27 3.90 5.78 9.17
CA VAL A 27 4.02 4.32 9.17
C VAL A 27 5.26 3.89 9.95
N ILE A 28 6.39 4.58 9.78
CA ILE A 28 7.63 4.29 10.51
C ILE A 28 7.47 4.53 12.01
N LEU A 29 6.89 5.68 12.39
CA LEU A 29 6.62 6.02 13.79
C LEU A 29 5.64 5.03 14.44
N PHE A 30 4.63 4.59 13.70
CA PHE A 30 3.68 3.59 14.16
C PHE A 30 4.35 2.23 14.39
N LEU A 31 5.14 1.74 13.44
CA LEU A 31 5.89 0.49 13.58
C LEU A 31 6.87 0.56 14.75
N TRP A 32 7.56 1.69 14.92
CA TRP A 32 8.49 1.89 16.02
C TRP A 32 7.77 1.94 17.38
N GLY A 33 6.59 2.56 17.42
CA GLY A 33 5.71 2.55 18.60
C GLY A 33 5.24 1.14 18.99
N ILE A 34 4.85 0.32 18.02
CA ILE A 34 4.44 -1.09 18.26
C ILE A 34 5.59 -1.91 18.85
N PHE A 35 6.80 -1.82 18.29
CA PHE A 35 7.98 -2.52 18.81
C PHE A 35 8.38 -2.04 20.22
N GLY A 36 8.12 -0.79 20.56
CA GLY A 36 8.33 -0.26 21.91
C GLY A 36 7.28 -0.75 22.91
N ILE A 37 6.01 -0.74 22.53
CA ILE A 37 4.88 -1.13 23.40
C ILE A 37 4.89 -2.62 23.72
N THR A 38 5.19 -3.47 22.74
CA THR A 38 5.26 -4.94 22.91
C THR A 38 6.34 -5.40 23.87
N LYS A 39 7.41 -4.61 24.07
CA LYS A 39 8.50 -4.93 25.01
C LYS A 39 8.28 -4.41 26.43
N ILE A 40 7.36 -3.47 26.64
CA ILE A 40 7.32 -2.65 27.87
C ILE A 40 5.95 -2.67 28.56
N SER A 41 4.87 -2.97 27.84
CA SER A 41 3.54 -2.76 28.42
C SER A 41 3.07 -3.96 29.25
N TYR A 42 3.21 -3.86 30.57
CA TYR A 42 2.48 -4.67 31.55
C TYR A 42 0.96 -4.68 31.29
N TRP A 43 0.44 -3.63 30.65
CA TRP A 43 -0.97 -3.54 30.26
C TRP A 43 -1.39 -4.65 29.28
N LEU A 44 -0.52 -5.09 28.37
CA LEU A 44 -0.81 -6.18 27.42
C LEU A 44 -0.97 -7.53 28.13
N GLU A 45 -0.23 -7.75 29.21
CA GLU A 45 -0.22 -9.02 29.96
C GLU A 45 -1.21 -9.04 31.12
N CYS A 46 -1.43 -7.91 31.80
CA CYS A 46 -2.27 -7.84 33.01
C CYS A 46 -3.74 -7.45 32.72
N SER A 47 -4.05 -6.92 31.54
CA SER A 47 -5.43 -6.61 31.14
C SER A 47 -6.12 -7.87 30.62
N SER A 48 -7.34 -8.15 31.10
CA SER A 48 -8.18 -9.25 30.61
C SER A 48 -8.46 -9.18 29.10
N TYR A 49 -8.36 -7.99 28.50
CA TYR A 49 -8.60 -7.76 27.08
C TYR A 49 -7.38 -7.19 26.33
N GLY A 50 -6.27 -6.92 27.02
CA GLY A 50 -5.12 -6.21 26.45
C GLY A 50 -4.53 -6.94 25.24
N ARG A 51 -4.32 -8.25 25.38
CA ARG A 51 -3.88 -9.13 24.30
C ARG A 51 -4.89 -9.16 23.15
N GLN A 52 -6.19 -9.35 23.43
CA GLN A 52 -7.21 -9.39 22.37
C GLN A 52 -7.28 -8.06 21.60
N VAL A 53 -7.37 -6.92 22.29
CA VAL A 53 -7.44 -5.59 21.65
C VAL A 53 -6.21 -5.33 20.80
N PHE A 54 -5.02 -5.72 21.28
CA PHE A 54 -3.79 -5.58 20.52
C PHE A 54 -3.79 -6.44 19.24
N PHE A 55 -4.12 -7.74 19.36
CA PHE A 55 -4.16 -8.64 18.20
C PHE A 55 -5.26 -8.24 17.19
N TYR A 56 -6.43 -7.82 17.65
CA TYR A 56 -7.48 -7.27 16.79
C TYR A 56 -7.04 -5.98 16.10
N GLY A 57 -6.40 -5.07 16.82
CA GLY A 57 -5.91 -3.82 16.25
C GLY A 57 -4.84 -4.05 15.18
N GLU A 58 -3.83 -4.88 15.51
CA GLU A 58 -2.66 -5.10 14.65
C GLU A 58 -2.95 -6.06 13.49
N PHE A 59 -3.65 -7.17 13.72
CA PHE A 59 -3.84 -8.19 12.67
C PHE A 59 -5.15 -8.06 11.92
N VAL A 60 -6.16 -7.38 12.46
CA VAL A 60 -7.45 -7.16 11.78
C VAL A 60 -7.55 -5.72 11.30
N GLY A 61 -7.55 -4.75 12.23
CA GLY A 61 -7.75 -3.34 11.92
C GLY A 61 -6.72 -2.79 10.94
N MET A 62 -5.43 -3.06 11.18
CA MET A 62 -4.34 -2.57 10.35
C MET A 62 -4.38 -3.13 8.92
N TYR A 63 -4.65 -4.42 8.77
CA TYR A 63 -4.70 -5.08 7.46
C TYR A 63 -5.92 -4.62 6.65
N ILE A 64 -7.07 -4.41 7.30
CA ILE A 64 -8.24 -3.77 6.66
C ILE A 64 -7.87 -2.36 6.20
N PHE A 65 -7.23 -1.57 7.07
CA PHE A 65 -6.84 -0.21 6.73
C PHE A 65 -5.90 -0.18 5.52
N PHE A 66 -4.85 -1.01 5.50
CA PHE A 66 -3.94 -1.12 4.36
C PHE A 66 -4.64 -1.61 3.10
N GLY A 67 -5.54 -2.59 3.22
CA GLY A 67 -6.38 -3.07 2.11
C GLY A 67 -7.19 -1.93 1.51
N CYS A 68 -7.92 -1.17 2.32
CA CYS A 68 -8.74 -0.04 1.90
C CYS A 68 -7.93 1.08 1.24
N VAL A 69 -6.82 1.50 1.86
CA VAL A 69 -5.94 2.54 1.32
C VAL A 69 -5.31 2.09 0.00
N SER A 70 -4.82 0.85 -0.07
CA SER A 70 -4.24 0.27 -1.28
C SER A 70 -5.27 0.19 -2.40
N LEU A 71 -6.50 -0.24 -2.09
CA LEU A 71 -7.60 -0.34 -3.05
C LEU A 71 -7.96 1.05 -3.60
N PHE A 72 -8.06 2.07 -2.74
CA PHE A 72 -8.33 3.44 -3.15
C PHE A 72 -7.28 3.95 -4.15
N PHE A 73 -5.98 3.77 -3.84
CA PHE A 73 -4.91 4.16 -4.75
C PHE A 73 -4.90 3.36 -6.04
N TRP A 74 -5.24 2.07 -5.98
CA TRP A 74 -5.33 1.19 -7.13
C TRP A 74 -6.45 1.61 -8.07
N ILE A 75 -7.66 1.88 -7.54
CA ILE A 75 -8.80 2.40 -8.33
C ILE A 75 -8.42 3.72 -9.01
N LYS A 76 -7.76 4.64 -8.30
CA LYS A 76 -7.41 5.94 -8.85
C LYS A 76 -6.31 5.88 -9.92
N ASN A 77 -5.29 5.03 -9.74
CA ASN A 77 -4.08 5.07 -10.55
C ASN A 77 -3.93 3.92 -11.54
N ASP A 78 -4.39 2.73 -11.18
CA ASP A 78 -4.10 1.49 -11.87
C ASP A 78 -5.35 0.95 -12.61
N TYR A 79 -6.58 1.20 -12.14
CA TYR A 79 -7.80 0.82 -12.89
C TYR A 79 -7.87 1.40 -14.32
N PRO A 80 -7.51 2.69 -14.58
CA PRO A 80 -7.51 3.21 -15.94
C PRO A 80 -6.52 2.49 -16.87
N VAL A 81 -5.46 1.87 -16.33
CA VAL A 81 -4.49 1.08 -17.09
C VAL A 81 -5.13 -0.20 -17.62
N ILE A 82 -6.04 -0.81 -16.85
CA ILE A 82 -6.83 -1.96 -17.31
C ILE A 82 -7.79 -1.53 -18.42
N LYS A 83 -8.51 -0.41 -18.22
CA LYS A 83 -9.49 0.10 -19.19
C LYS A 83 -8.85 0.45 -20.53
N LEU A 84 -7.69 1.11 -20.51
CA LEU A 84 -6.96 1.53 -21.72
C LEU A 84 -5.97 0.49 -22.23
N LYS A 85 -5.72 -0.60 -21.48
CA LYS A 85 -4.70 -1.63 -21.74
C LYS A 85 -3.33 -1.03 -22.09
N GLN A 86 -2.98 0.09 -21.46
CA GLN A 86 -1.76 0.85 -21.75
C GLN A 86 -1.10 1.34 -20.46
N TYR A 87 0.21 1.14 -20.36
CA TYR A 87 1.03 1.64 -19.26
C TYR A 87 2.33 2.26 -19.80
N PRO A 88 2.76 3.45 -19.36
CA PRO A 88 2.05 4.38 -18.47
C PRO A 88 0.79 4.98 -19.13
N LEU A 89 -0.11 5.54 -18.32
CA LEU A 89 -1.29 6.26 -18.84
C LEU A 89 -0.87 7.44 -19.74
N PRO A 90 -1.65 7.75 -20.79
CA PRO A 90 -1.38 8.91 -21.63
C PRO A 90 -1.37 10.19 -20.77
N HIS A 91 -0.42 11.09 -21.04
CA HIS A 91 -0.19 12.35 -20.32
C HIS A 91 0.30 12.21 -18.86
N LYS A 92 0.49 10.99 -18.34
CA LYS A 92 1.08 10.80 -17.01
C LYS A 92 2.60 10.89 -17.08
N LYS A 93 3.19 11.81 -16.32
CA LYS A 93 4.64 11.91 -16.20
C LYS A 93 5.20 10.73 -15.39
N VAL A 94 6.39 10.28 -15.77
CA VAL A 94 7.10 9.16 -15.12
C VAL A 94 8.46 9.62 -14.58
N LEU A 95 8.90 9.02 -13.47
CA LEU A 95 10.19 9.36 -12.84
C LEU A 95 11.38 8.84 -13.66
N ARG A 96 11.21 7.67 -14.29
CA ARG A 96 12.20 7.03 -15.15
C ARG A 96 11.73 7.02 -16.60
N LYS A 97 12.66 7.00 -17.55
CA LYS A 97 12.35 6.81 -18.97
C LYS A 97 11.69 5.43 -19.13
N ILE A 98 10.41 5.42 -19.47
CA ILE A 98 9.61 4.20 -19.64
C ILE A 98 8.99 4.26 -21.04
N LYS A 99 9.18 3.19 -21.81
CA LYS A 99 8.53 2.97 -23.10
C LYS A 99 7.08 2.54 -22.87
N TYR A 100 6.15 3.04 -23.69
CA TYR A 100 4.76 2.61 -23.60
C TYR A 100 4.64 1.11 -23.87
N LYS A 101 3.93 0.41 -22.98
CA LYS A 101 3.54 -0.99 -23.12
C LYS A 101 2.04 -1.04 -23.34
N TYR A 102 1.63 -2.02 -24.16
CA TYR A 102 0.23 -2.21 -24.55
C TYR A 102 -0.23 -3.65 -24.31
N GLY A 103 -1.54 -3.83 -24.23
CA GLY A 103 -2.19 -5.13 -24.08
C GLY A 103 -1.90 -5.79 -22.73
N TRP A 104 -1.86 -7.13 -22.73
CA TRP A 104 -1.67 -7.93 -21.50
C TRP A 104 -0.38 -7.62 -20.76
N ARG A 105 0.69 -7.25 -21.47
CA ARG A 105 1.98 -6.88 -20.85
C ARG A 105 1.89 -5.61 -19.99
N ALA A 106 0.92 -4.73 -20.27
CA ALA A 106 0.65 -3.55 -19.45
C ALA A 106 -0.29 -3.86 -18.26
N VAL A 107 -1.22 -4.80 -18.47
CA VAL A 107 -2.25 -5.17 -17.49
C VAL A 107 -1.72 -6.10 -16.39
N MET A 108 -0.84 -7.05 -16.73
CA MET A 108 -0.34 -8.06 -15.79
C MET A 108 0.21 -7.49 -14.47
N PRO A 109 1.10 -6.46 -14.47
CA PRO A 109 1.60 -5.89 -13.23
C PRO A 109 0.51 -5.25 -12.37
N VAL A 110 -0.51 -4.68 -13.00
CA VAL A 110 -1.65 -4.04 -12.32
C VAL A 110 -2.55 -5.08 -11.66
N VAL A 111 -2.76 -6.22 -12.32
CA VAL A 111 -3.51 -7.35 -11.76
C VAL A 111 -2.75 -7.97 -10.58
N ILE A 112 -1.43 -8.14 -10.69
CA ILE A 112 -0.60 -8.63 -9.58
C ILE A 112 -0.73 -7.70 -8.37
N LYS A 113 -0.67 -6.38 -8.56
CA LYS A 113 -0.92 -5.40 -7.47
C LYS A 113 -2.31 -5.55 -6.85
N LEU A 114 -3.34 -5.82 -7.66
CA LEU A 114 -4.70 -6.05 -7.16
C LEU A 114 -4.75 -7.31 -6.28
N ILE A 115 -4.11 -8.40 -6.70
CA ILE A 115 -4.04 -9.64 -5.91
C ILE A 115 -3.36 -9.38 -4.56
N ILE A 116 -2.24 -8.64 -4.55
CA ILE A 116 -1.57 -8.24 -3.31
C ILE A 116 -2.52 -7.40 -2.44
N CYS A 117 -3.27 -6.47 -3.03
CA CYS A 117 -4.25 -5.68 -2.30
C CYS A 117 -5.34 -6.56 -1.65
N ILE A 118 -5.86 -7.55 -2.39
CA ILE A 118 -6.87 -8.49 -1.88
C ILE A 118 -6.29 -9.36 -0.76
N SER A 119 -5.02 -9.74 -0.83
CA SER A 119 -4.40 -10.56 0.22
C SER A 119 -4.40 -9.89 1.60
N PHE A 120 -4.40 -8.55 1.69
CA PHE A 120 -4.54 -7.87 2.98
C PHE A 120 -5.88 -8.18 3.67
N PHE A 121 -6.98 -8.26 2.91
CA PHE A 121 -8.29 -8.63 3.46
C PHE A 121 -8.32 -10.10 3.89
N ILE A 122 -7.67 -10.98 3.13
CA ILE A 122 -7.55 -12.41 3.49
C ILE A 122 -6.79 -12.56 4.82
N ILE A 123 -5.65 -11.86 4.96
CA ILE A 123 -4.87 -11.87 6.20
C ILE A 123 -5.68 -11.29 7.36
N SER A 124 -6.47 -10.23 7.13
CA SER A 124 -7.34 -9.70 8.17
C SER A 124 -8.41 -10.70 8.62
N ILE A 125 -9.02 -11.45 7.70
CA ILE A 125 -10.00 -12.48 8.06
C ILE A 125 -9.33 -13.59 8.87
N TRP A 126 -8.14 -14.02 8.46
CA TRP A 126 -7.35 -14.99 9.22
C TRP A 126 -6.99 -14.46 10.61
N GLY A 127 -6.55 -13.20 10.71
CA GLY A 127 -6.24 -12.53 11.97
C GLY A 127 -7.45 -12.43 12.91
N TYR A 128 -8.66 -12.28 12.37
CA TYR A 128 -9.89 -12.30 13.15
C TYR A 128 -10.09 -13.65 13.83
N PHE A 129 -9.97 -14.75 13.09
CA PHE A 129 -10.09 -16.10 13.66
C PHE A 129 -8.99 -16.39 14.68
N GLN A 130 -7.76 -15.94 14.42
CA GLN A 130 -6.65 -16.12 15.34
C GLN A 130 -6.82 -15.32 16.64
N ALA A 131 -7.45 -14.13 16.58
CA ALA A 131 -7.71 -13.31 17.77
C ALA A 131 -8.88 -13.83 18.62
N THR A 132 -9.77 -14.64 18.04
CA THR A 132 -10.89 -15.29 18.76
C THR A 132 -10.53 -16.61 19.45
N ILE A 133 -9.41 -17.24 19.09
CA ILE A 133 -8.90 -18.51 19.67
C ILE A 133 -7.97 -18.19 20.84
#